data_AF-A0A959X7U5-F1
#
_entry.id   AF-A0A959X7U5-F1
#
_cell.length_a   1.000
_cell.length_b   1.000
_cell.length_c   1.000
_cell.angle_alpha   90.00
_cell.angle_beta   90.00
_cell.angle_gamma   90.00
#
_symmetry.space_group_name_H-M   'P 1'
#
loop_
_entity.id
_entity.type
_entity.pdbx_description
1 polymer ?
#
loop_
_entity_poly.entity_id
_entity_poly.type
_entity_poly.pdbx_seq_one_letter_code
_entity_poly.pdbx_strand_id
1 'polypeptide(L)'
;MSIAQIAPLVRGAYLDRLGVPVAVTRVAGDDEPGYELDVAPIEGLRPEGSDWSVGLVEAASLDDLPAALAAAPLAEQLGVTVGGESYAFTVGTVGSPTPLPHGKDAAASAAAARADVVRGKVAVVTGGAQGFGAEIVKGLVASGAFVYIADLNGDGAAALAAELGPTTFPITVNVADEASVAAMAEQIAALTGGLDLVVSNAGIVRAGGVLEQDLSAFQLTTDINYTAFFLIVKHLGGLLAAQRRTAPSWMTDIVQINSKSGLVGSNRNGAYAGSKFGGIGLVQSFALEMVDHGVKVNAICPGNFYDGPLWSDPDRGLFVQYLRSGKVPGAQTVDDVREFYESKVPLRRGTYGADVMRALYYLIEQEYETGQAVPVTGGQVMLSS
;
A
#
# COMPACT_ATOMS: atom_id res chain seq x y z
N MET A 1 -1.74 22.35 -14.44
CA MET A 1 -1.79 20.87 -14.42
C MET A 1 -1.58 20.39 -13.00
N SER A 2 -2.14 19.23 -12.64
CA SER A 2 -1.97 18.67 -11.28
C SER A 2 -0.59 18.04 -11.11
N ILE A 3 -0.03 18.07 -9.90
CA ILE A 3 1.29 17.48 -9.64
C ILE A 3 1.24 15.95 -9.78
N ALA A 4 0.10 15.33 -9.45
CA ALA A 4 -0.16 13.91 -9.69
C ALA A 4 -0.09 13.48 -11.16
N GLN A 5 -0.16 14.42 -12.11
CA GLN A 5 -0.01 14.11 -13.54
C GLN A 5 1.45 14.16 -14.00
N ILE A 6 2.30 14.95 -13.34
CA ILE A 6 3.66 15.30 -13.80
C ILE A 6 4.72 14.55 -13.02
N ALA A 7 4.67 14.60 -11.68
CA ALA A 7 5.72 14.04 -10.84
C ALA A 7 5.93 12.52 -11.06
N PRO A 8 4.90 11.70 -11.34
CA PRO A 8 5.12 10.29 -11.66
C PRO A 8 5.89 10.07 -12.95
N LEU A 9 5.70 10.93 -13.96
CA LEU A 9 6.46 10.86 -15.21
C LEU A 9 7.94 11.16 -14.97
N VAL A 10 8.21 12.19 -14.16
CA VAL A 10 9.58 12.53 -13.75
C VAL A 10 10.20 11.37 -12.99
N ARG A 11 9.53 10.86 -11.95
CA ARG A 11 9.99 9.70 -11.17
C ARG A 11 10.26 8.49 -12.07
N GLY A 12 9.35 8.17 -12.97
CA GLY A 12 9.49 7.04 -13.89
C GLY A 12 10.76 7.11 -14.74
N ALA A 13 11.10 8.28 -15.28
CA ALA A 13 12.29 8.46 -16.10
C ALA A 13 13.59 8.15 -15.33
N TYR A 14 13.63 8.40 -14.02
CA TYR A 14 14.77 8.05 -13.16
C TYR A 14 14.76 6.56 -12.79
N LEU A 15 13.60 5.99 -12.45
CA LEU A 15 13.47 4.56 -12.14
C LEU A 15 14.00 3.68 -13.28
N ASP A 16 13.59 3.97 -14.52
CA ASP A 16 13.97 3.16 -15.69
C ASP A 16 15.45 3.23 -16.01
N ARG A 17 16.05 4.42 -15.84
CA ARG A 17 17.46 4.67 -16.20
C ARG A 17 18.44 4.27 -15.11
N LEU A 18 18.02 4.32 -13.84
CA LEU A 18 18.86 3.98 -12.70
C LEU A 18 18.65 2.54 -12.21
N GLY A 19 17.50 1.92 -12.47
CA GLY A 19 17.20 0.55 -12.03
C GLY A 19 17.10 0.38 -10.51
N VAL A 20 16.95 1.49 -9.76
CA VAL A 20 16.81 1.51 -8.31
C VAL A 20 15.62 2.40 -7.90
N PRO A 21 14.99 2.14 -6.75
CA PRO A 21 13.94 3.02 -6.24
C PRO A 21 14.46 4.43 -6.00
N VAL A 22 13.70 5.43 -6.44
CA VAL A 22 13.99 6.85 -6.21
C VAL A 22 12.76 7.59 -5.69
N ALA A 23 13.00 8.74 -5.07
CA ALA A 23 11.99 9.73 -4.75
C ALA A 23 12.24 11.01 -5.57
N VAL A 24 11.16 11.62 -6.03
CA VAL A 24 11.17 12.92 -6.71
C VAL A 24 10.28 13.85 -5.91
N THR A 25 10.89 14.75 -5.15
CA THR A 25 10.20 15.68 -4.26
C THR A 25 10.01 17.00 -4.96
N ARG A 26 8.77 17.48 -5.04
CA ARG A 26 8.46 18.81 -5.57
C ARG A 26 9.06 19.86 -4.64
N VAL A 27 9.84 20.76 -5.21
CA VAL A 27 10.31 21.96 -4.52
C VAL A 27 9.16 22.95 -4.50
N ALA A 28 8.65 23.27 -3.30
CA ALA A 28 7.59 24.25 -3.15
C ALA A 28 8.11 25.66 -3.51
N GLY A 29 7.24 26.47 -4.11
CA GLY A 29 7.46 27.92 -4.21
C GLY A 29 7.11 28.61 -2.89
N ASP A 30 7.44 29.90 -2.76
CA ASP A 30 7.32 30.69 -1.53
C ASP A 30 5.91 30.68 -0.88
N ASP A 31 4.85 30.39 -1.66
CA ASP A 31 3.44 30.44 -1.23
C ASP A 31 2.72 29.07 -1.13
N GLU A 32 3.43 27.95 -1.32
CA GLU A 32 2.84 26.60 -1.22
C GLU A 32 3.31 25.86 0.04
N PRO A 33 2.48 24.98 0.64
CA PRO A 33 2.94 24.14 1.74
C PRO A 33 4.15 23.31 1.30
N GLY A 34 5.31 23.60 1.90
CA GLY A 34 6.54 22.88 1.65
C GLY A 34 6.44 21.44 2.15
N TYR A 35 6.56 20.49 1.23
CA TYR A 35 6.81 19.10 1.55
C TYR A 35 8.31 18.87 1.46
N GLU A 36 9.02 18.95 2.59
CA GLU A 36 10.44 18.61 2.65
C GLU A 36 10.61 17.13 2.94
N LEU A 37 11.35 16.45 2.07
CA LEU A 37 11.78 15.08 2.26
C LEU A 37 13.30 15.05 2.25
N ASP A 38 13.89 14.52 3.33
CA ASP A 38 15.33 14.28 3.36
C ASP A 38 15.63 13.09 2.44
N VAL A 39 16.28 13.37 1.31
CA VAL A 39 16.65 12.36 0.32
C VAL A 39 18.17 12.23 0.24
N ALA A 40 18.65 10.99 0.27
CA ALA A 40 20.07 10.73 0.10
C ALA A 40 20.46 10.89 -1.39
N PRO A 41 21.65 11.48 -1.68
CA PRO A 41 22.14 11.65 -3.04
C PRO A 41 22.30 10.32 -3.77
N ILE A 42 22.11 10.35 -5.09
CA ILE A 42 22.37 9.20 -5.97
C ILE A 42 23.73 9.38 -6.63
N GLU A 43 24.58 8.36 -6.54
CA GLU A 43 25.91 8.35 -7.16
C GLU A 43 25.80 8.54 -8.68
N GLY A 44 26.66 9.40 -9.24
CA GLY A 44 26.68 9.69 -10.67
C GLY A 44 25.67 10.73 -11.16
N LEU A 45 24.77 11.24 -10.31
CA LEU A 45 23.91 12.39 -10.69
C LEU A 45 24.64 13.73 -10.62
N ARG A 46 25.77 13.82 -9.89
CA ARG A 46 26.56 15.05 -9.74
C ARG A 46 27.85 14.99 -10.58
N PRO A 47 28.22 16.08 -11.28
CA PRO A 47 29.57 16.24 -11.84
C PRO A 47 30.64 16.16 -10.75
N GLU A 48 31.80 15.58 -11.06
CA GLU A 48 32.95 15.56 -10.14
C GLU A 48 33.31 16.98 -9.68
N GLY A 49 33.35 17.19 -8.36
CA GLY A 49 33.70 18.48 -7.75
C GLY A 49 32.57 19.52 -7.66
N SER A 50 31.33 19.17 -8.03
CA SER A 50 30.13 20.02 -7.84
C SER A 50 29.30 19.57 -6.65
N ASP A 51 28.73 20.53 -5.92
CA ASP A 51 27.78 20.26 -4.82
C ASP A 51 26.35 19.94 -5.32
N TRP A 52 26.05 20.18 -6.61
CA TRP A 52 24.72 19.94 -7.21
C TRP A 52 24.76 19.75 -8.74
N SER A 53 23.66 19.28 -9.34
CA SER A 53 23.42 19.29 -10.79
C SER A 53 21.97 19.73 -11.11
N VAL A 54 21.79 20.58 -12.13
CA VAL A 54 20.48 21.07 -12.57
C VAL A 54 20.22 20.65 -14.01
N GLY A 55 19.09 19.99 -14.24
CA GLY A 55 18.55 19.72 -15.56
C GLY A 55 17.31 20.58 -15.84
N LEU A 56 17.06 20.88 -17.12
CA LEU A 56 15.86 21.56 -17.58
C LEU A 56 15.18 20.72 -18.67
N VAL A 57 13.87 20.56 -18.57
CA VAL A 57 13.04 19.79 -19.50
C VAL A 57 11.86 20.66 -19.92
N GLU A 58 11.65 20.79 -21.22
CA GLU A 58 10.50 21.49 -21.78
C GLU A 58 9.68 20.55 -22.65
N ALA A 59 8.36 20.61 -22.50
CA ALA A 59 7.41 19.87 -23.30
C ALA A 59 6.20 20.75 -23.66
N ALA A 60 5.70 20.63 -24.89
CA ALA A 60 4.53 21.39 -25.32
C ALA A 60 3.24 20.92 -24.62
N SER A 61 3.16 19.63 -24.29
CA SER A 61 2.02 19.01 -23.62
C SER A 61 2.46 17.87 -22.70
N LEU A 62 1.52 17.36 -21.90
CA LEU A 62 1.74 16.19 -21.04
C LEU A 62 2.02 14.90 -21.84
N ASP A 63 1.57 14.83 -23.09
CA ASP A 63 1.80 13.70 -23.97
C ASP A 63 3.22 13.71 -24.56
N ASP A 64 3.81 14.89 -24.71
CA ASP A 64 5.18 15.07 -25.19
C ASP A 64 6.24 14.89 -24.08
N LEU A 65 5.83 15.07 -22.81
CA LEU A 65 6.73 15.05 -21.66
C LEU A 65 7.56 13.75 -21.52
N PRO A 66 7.01 12.53 -21.74
CA PRO A 66 7.82 11.30 -21.69
C PRO A 66 9.03 11.33 -22.62
N ALA A 67 8.86 11.78 -23.86
CA ALA A 67 9.94 11.85 -24.83
C ALA A 67 11.00 12.91 -24.43
N ALA A 68 10.54 14.05 -23.91
CA ALA A 68 11.42 15.10 -23.42
C ALA A 68 12.26 14.63 -22.20
N LEU A 69 11.64 13.94 -21.24
CA LEU A 69 12.33 13.37 -20.08
C LEU A 69 13.35 12.30 -20.46
N ALA A 70 13.04 11.46 -21.46
CA ALA A 70 13.96 10.45 -21.95
C ALA A 70 15.21 11.05 -22.60
N ALA A 71 15.09 12.20 -23.26
CA ALA A 71 16.19 12.91 -23.90
C ALA A 71 17.03 13.77 -22.93
N ALA A 72 16.46 14.14 -21.78
CA ALA A 72 17.13 14.98 -20.80
C ALA A 72 18.28 14.26 -20.06
N PRO A 73 19.35 14.95 -19.65
CA PRO A 73 20.33 14.37 -18.73
C PRO A 73 19.68 14.12 -17.35
N LEU A 74 20.16 13.11 -16.62
CA LEU A 74 19.77 12.94 -15.22
C LEU A 74 20.47 14.02 -14.38
N ALA A 75 19.74 14.58 -13.42
CA ALA A 75 20.22 15.61 -12.52
C ALA A 75 19.59 15.46 -11.14
N GLU A 76 20.23 16.00 -10.10
CA GLU A 76 19.69 15.99 -8.75
C GLU A 76 18.57 17.02 -8.58
N GLN A 77 18.65 18.15 -9.30
CA GLN A 77 17.58 19.13 -9.39
C GLN A 77 17.07 19.19 -10.83
N LEU A 78 15.75 19.18 -11.00
CA LEU A 78 15.12 19.19 -12.31
C LEU A 78 14.04 20.28 -12.39
N GLY A 79 14.23 21.22 -13.30
CA GLY A 79 13.16 22.11 -13.75
C GLY A 79 12.40 21.47 -14.91
N VAL A 80 11.08 21.41 -14.83
CA VAL A 80 10.21 20.86 -15.87
C VAL A 80 9.16 21.89 -16.24
N THR A 81 9.10 22.28 -17.51
CA THR A 81 8.07 23.17 -18.04
C THR A 81 7.17 22.41 -19.00
N VAL A 82 5.86 22.40 -18.76
CA VAL A 82 4.87 21.73 -19.61
C VAL A 82 3.78 22.73 -19.96
N GLY A 83 3.55 22.96 -21.26
CA GLY A 83 2.47 23.86 -21.70
C GLY A 83 2.56 25.29 -21.12
N GLY A 84 3.77 25.73 -20.76
CA GLY A 84 4.02 27.04 -20.15
C GLY A 84 3.96 27.09 -18.60
N GLU A 85 3.64 25.99 -17.93
CA GLU A 85 3.69 25.88 -16.46
C GLU A 85 5.01 25.21 -16.02
N SER A 86 5.70 25.78 -15.03
CA SER A 86 7.01 25.29 -14.57
C SER A 86 6.93 24.66 -13.18
N TYR A 87 7.70 23.59 -13.01
CA TYR A 87 7.79 22.78 -11.80
C TYR A 87 9.26 22.53 -11.49
N ALA A 88 9.61 22.46 -10.21
CA ALA A 88 10.95 22.13 -9.76
C ALA A 88 10.91 20.89 -8.87
N PHE A 89 11.90 20.02 -9.04
CA PHE A 89 12.00 18.77 -8.31
C PHE A 89 13.42 18.53 -7.80
N THR A 90 13.51 17.92 -6.62
CA THR A 90 14.73 17.31 -6.08
C THR A 90 14.62 15.80 -6.23
N VAL A 91 15.68 15.15 -6.68
CA VAL A 91 15.74 13.71 -6.92
C VAL A 91 16.75 13.06 -5.99
N GLY A 92 16.34 11.98 -5.31
CA GLY A 92 17.23 11.22 -4.45
C GLY A 92 16.62 9.89 -4.01
N THR A 93 17.12 9.35 -2.91
CA THR A 93 16.66 8.07 -2.33
C THR A 93 16.16 8.26 -0.91
N VAL A 94 15.08 7.58 -0.54
CA VAL A 94 14.40 7.70 0.78
C VAL A 94 14.76 6.56 1.74
N GLY A 95 15.85 5.85 1.46
CA GLY A 95 16.36 4.69 2.19
C GLY A 95 17.62 4.15 1.52
N SER A 96 18.20 3.05 2.03
CA SER A 96 19.35 2.41 1.38
C SER A 96 18.90 1.70 0.09
N PRO A 97 19.26 2.19 -1.11
CA PRO A 97 18.80 1.58 -2.35
C PRO A 97 19.40 0.18 -2.52
N THR A 98 18.67 -0.74 -3.14
CA THR A 98 19.23 -2.01 -3.62
C THR A 98 18.74 -2.23 -5.05
N PRO A 99 19.64 -2.56 -5.99
CA PRO A 99 19.26 -2.85 -7.37
C PRO A 99 18.22 -3.97 -7.41
N LEU A 100 17.22 -3.83 -8.28
CA LEU A 100 16.31 -4.94 -8.55
C LEU A 100 17.10 -6.07 -9.24
N PRO A 101 16.83 -7.35 -8.90
CA PRO A 101 17.31 -8.45 -9.71
C PRO A 101 16.70 -8.31 -11.12
N HIS A 102 17.54 -8.16 -12.15
CA HIS A 102 17.07 -8.20 -13.53
C HIS A 102 17.49 -9.53 -14.16
N GLY A 103 16.51 -10.30 -14.67
CA GLY A 103 16.75 -11.48 -15.50
C GLY A 103 16.78 -12.83 -14.76
N LYS A 104 16.97 -13.91 -15.53
CA LYS A 104 16.79 -15.33 -15.16
C LYS A 104 17.70 -15.86 -14.03
N ASP A 105 18.61 -15.04 -13.50
CA ASP A 105 19.61 -15.46 -12.51
C ASP A 105 19.22 -15.15 -11.04
N ALA A 106 18.00 -14.67 -10.78
CA ALA A 106 17.51 -14.28 -9.45
C ALA A 106 17.25 -15.46 -8.46
N ALA A 107 17.35 -16.71 -8.91
CA ALA A 107 16.93 -17.87 -8.13
C ALA A 107 17.85 -18.28 -6.95
N ALA A 108 18.93 -17.54 -6.66
CA ALA A 108 20.04 -18.04 -5.83
C ALA A 108 20.23 -17.41 -4.43
N SER A 109 19.33 -16.58 -3.91
CA SER A 109 19.45 -16.05 -2.53
C SER A 109 18.08 -15.98 -1.88
N ALA A 110 17.74 -16.86 -0.93
CA ALA A 110 16.32 -17.22 -0.70
C ALA A 110 15.76 -17.03 0.73
N ALA A 111 16.40 -16.30 1.65
CA ALA A 111 15.75 -16.01 2.93
C ALA A 111 16.10 -14.64 3.53
N ALA A 112 17.36 -14.20 3.45
CA ALA A 112 17.72 -12.81 3.73
C ALA A 112 17.27 -11.85 2.59
N ALA A 113 17.08 -12.39 1.38
CA ALA A 113 16.78 -11.63 0.15
C ALA A 113 15.30 -11.24 -0.05
N ARG A 114 14.35 -11.83 0.69
CA ARG A 114 12.92 -11.57 0.41
C ARG A 114 12.41 -10.24 0.95
N ALA A 115 12.95 -9.77 2.07
CA ALA A 115 12.60 -8.44 2.57
C ALA A 115 13.18 -7.33 1.66
N ASP A 116 14.26 -7.63 0.93
CA ASP A 116 14.89 -6.67 0.02
C ASP A 116 13.99 -6.28 -1.16
N VAL A 117 12.95 -7.07 -1.47
CA VAL A 117 12.00 -6.76 -2.55
C VAL A 117 11.22 -5.46 -2.31
N VAL A 118 11.21 -4.94 -1.08
CA VAL A 118 10.59 -3.64 -0.74
C VAL A 118 11.59 -2.57 -0.32
N ARG A 119 12.88 -2.89 -0.28
CA ARG A 119 13.90 -1.95 0.20
C ARG A 119 14.01 -0.74 -0.74
N GLY A 120 14.00 0.45 -0.16
CA GLY A 120 14.02 1.74 -0.88
C GLY A 120 12.71 2.07 -1.61
N LYS A 121 11.77 1.11 -1.71
CA LYS A 121 10.48 1.35 -2.38
C LYS A 121 9.62 2.33 -1.58
N VAL A 122 8.78 3.06 -2.30
CA VAL A 122 7.78 3.96 -1.73
C VAL A 122 6.45 3.22 -1.67
N ALA A 123 5.92 3.06 -0.46
CA ALA A 123 4.68 2.34 -0.20
C ALA A 123 3.63 3.23 0.49
N VAL A 124 2.35 2.95 0.28
CA VAL A 124 1.25 3.52 1.07
C VAL A 124 0.40 2.41 1.65
N VAL A 125 0.04 2.54 2.93
CA VAL A 125 -0.82 1.59 3.64
C VAL A 125 -2.05 2.32 4.17
N THR A 126 -3.23 1.99 3.63
CA THR A 126 -4.50 2.56 4.12
C THR A 126 -5.00 1.83 5.36
N GLY A 127 -5.59 2.54 6.31
CA GLY A 127 -5.88 1.99 7.63
C GLY A 127 -4.59 1.62 8.39
N GLY A 128 -3.51 2.38 8.15
CA GLY A 128 -2.15 2.07 8.61
C GLY A 128 -1.89 2.33 10.10
N ALA A 129 -2.80 2.99 10.83
CA ALA A 129 -2.54 3.39 12.21
C ALA A 129 -2.72 2.27 13.24
N GLN A 130 -3.37 1.14 12.88
CA GLN A 130 -3.66 0.07 13.83
C GLN A 130 -3.82 -1.32 13.18
N GLY A 131 -3.89 -2.36 14.03
CA GLY A 131 -4.18 -3.73 13.60
C GLY A 131 -3.19 -4.25 12.56
N PHE A 132 -3.68 -4.95 11.53
CA PHE A 132 -2.81 -5.42 10.45
C PHE A 132 -2.14 -4.29 9.68
N GLY A 133 -2.78 -3.13 9.54
CA GLY A 133 -2.19 -1.98 8.86
C GLY A 133 -0.91 -1.51 9.55
N ALA A 134 -0.96 -1.32 10.88
CA ALA A 134 0.23 -0.94 11.66
C ALA A 134 1.33 -2.00 11.61
N GLU A 135 0.97 -3.29 11.65
CA GLU A 135 1.97 -4.37 11.53
C GLU A 135 2.62 -4.41 10.14
N ILE A 136 1.86 -4.11 9.08
CA ILE A 136 2.39 -4.00 7.72
C ILE A 136 3.31 -2.79 7.59
N VAL A 137 2.92 -1.63 8.12
CA VAL A 137 3.76 -0.42 8.17
C VAL A 137 5.09 -0.73 8.87
N LYS A 138 5.06 -1.30 10.07
CA LYS A 138 6.26 -1.69 10.83
C LYS A 138 7.14 -2.65 10.05
N GLY A 139 6.55 -3.67 9.41
CA GLY A 139 7.28 -4.64 8.61
C GLY A 139 7.95 -4.04 7.37
N LEU A 140 7.25 -3.14 6.67
CA LEU A 140 7.78 -2.42 5.51
C LEU A 140 8.94 -1.49 5.90
N VAL A 141 8.78 -0.71 6.97
CA VAL A 141 9.84 0.17 7.50
C VAL A 141 11.05 -0.65 7.94
N ALA A 142 10.85 -1.75 8.67
CA ALA A 142 11.93 -2.64 9.09
C ALA A 142 12.66 -3.29 7.89
N SER A 143 12.02 -3.33 6.72
CA SER A 143 12.60 -3.81 5.45
C SER A 143 13.25 -2.70 4.62
N GLY A 144 13.24 -1.46 5.12
CA GLY A 144 13.87 -0.31 4.47
C GLY A 144 13.00 0.38 3.41
N ALA A 145 11.67 0.19 3.43
CA ALA A 145 10.75 0.95 2.59
C ALA A 145 10.45 2.33 3.20
N PHE A 146 10.15 3.31 2.34
CA PHE A 146 9.48 4.54 2.76
C PHE A 146 7.97 4.32 2.77
N VAL A 147 7.29 4.68 3.87
CA VAL A 147 5.89 4.30 4.06
C VAL A 147 5.00 5.50 4.40
N TYR A 148 4.03 5.76 3.53
CA TYR A 148 2.88 6.60 3.85
C TYR A 148 1.91 5.83 4.76
N ILE A 149 1.67 6.36 5.95
CA ILE A 149 0.71 5.82 6.92
C ILE A 149 -0.60 6.56 6.72
N ALA A 150 -1.47 6.01 5.88
CA ALA A 150 -2.72 6.64 5.50
C ALA A 150 -3.87 6.13 6.38
N ASP A 151 -4.51 7.00 7.16
CA ASP A 151 -5.59 6.59 8.06
C ASP A 151 -6.61 7.72 8.28
N LEU A 152 -7.85 7.36 8.64
CA LEU A 152 -8.84 8.35 9.08
C LEU A 152 -8.44 8.93 10.46
N ASN A 153 -7.79 8.10 11.29
CA ASN A 153 -7.17 8.52 12.54
C ASN A 153 -5.79 9.13 12.27
N GLY A 154 -5.77 10.39 11.83
CA GLY A 154 -4.55 11.14 11.55
C GLY A 154 -3.57 11.21 12.72
N ASP A 155 -4.07 11.39 13.94
CA ASP A 155 -3.24 11.43 15.15
C ASP A 155 -2.55 10.10 15.41
N GLY A 156 -3.25 8.98 15.21
CA GLY A 156 -2.68 7.64 15.31
C GLY A 156 -1.61 7.38 14.26
N ALA A 157 -1.86 7.83 13.01
CA ALA A 157 -0.86 7.73 11.95
C ALA A 157 0.39 8.57 12.27
N ALA A 158 0.21 9.80 12.76
CA ALA A 158 1.31 10.68 13.15
C ALA A 158 2.12 10.14 14.34
N ALA A 159 1.44 9.57 15.35
CA ALA A 159 2.10 8.95 16.48
C ALA A 159 2.96 7.75 16.05
N LEU A 160 2.43 6.89 15.17
CA LEU A 160 3.19 5.75 14.64
C LEU A 160 4.36 6.21 13.76
N ALA A 161 4.18 7.24 12.94
CA ALA A 161 5.27 7.82 12.14
C ALA A 161 6.40 8.34 13.04
N ALA A 162 6.06 9.06 14.12
CA ALA A 162 7.04 9.55 15.08
C ALA A 162 7.80 8.42 15.80
N GLU A 163 7.15 7.28 16.07
CA GLU A 163 7.80 6.09 16.63
C GLU A 163 8.79 5.45 15.65
N LEU A 164 8.42 5.38 14.36
CA LEU A 164 9.17 4.64 13.34
C LEU A 164 10.27 5.45 12.65
N GLY A 165 10.20 6.79 12.72
CA GLY A 165 11.26 7.68 12.25
C GLY A 165 11.10 8.15 10.79
N PRO A 166 12.20 8.62 10.17
CA PRO A 166 12.15 9.50 9.00
C PRO A 166 11.70 8.84 7.70
N THR A 167 11.65 7.51 7.64
CA THR A 167 11.14 6.78 6.46
C THR A 167 9.63 6.57 6.50
N THR A 168 8.91 7.41 7.24
CA THR A 168 7.45 7.36 7.34
C THR A 168 6.83 8.74 7.20
N PHE A 169 5.63 8.78 6.62
CA PHE A 169 4.88 10.02 6.47
C PHE A 169 3.39 9.79 6.74
N PRO A 170 2.79 10.46 7.74
CA PRO A 170 1.37 10.29 8.04
C PRO A 170 0.49 11.06 7.05
N ILE A 171 -0.61 10.46 6.60
CA ILE A 171 -1.65 11.13 5.80
C ILE A 171 -3.01 10.86 6.43
N THR A 172 -3.73 11.93 6.77
CA THR A 172 -5.15 11.81 7.16
C THR A 172 -6.01 11.63 5.91
N VAL A 173 -6.72 10.50 5.79
CA VAL A 173 -7.56 10.19 4.64
C VAL A 173 -8.84 9.48 5.03
N ASN A 174 -9.96 9.87 4.42
CA ASN A 174 -11.18 9.08 4.41
C ASN A 174 -11.26 8.31 3.09
N VAL A 175 -10.97 7.00 3.13
CA VAL A 175 -10.94 6.17 1.93
C VAL A 175 -12.30 5.98 1.24
N ALA A 176 -13.40 6.29 1.93
CA ALA A 176 -14.74 6.26 1.35
C ALA A 176 -15.15 7.60 0.68
N ASP A 177 -14.29 8.62 0.74
CA ASP A 177 -14.48 9.91 0.09
C ASP A 177 -13.47 10.07 -1.07
N GLU A 178 -13.99 10.13 -2.29
CA GLU A 178 -13.19 10.25 -3.51
C GLU A 178 -12.29 11.49 -3.50
N ALA A 179 -12.77 12.63 -3.03
CA ALA A 179 -11.97 13.86 -2.98
C ALA A 179 -10.82 13.72 -1.98
N SER A 180 -11.05 13.04 -0.85
CA SER A 180 -10.01 12.74 0.13
C SER A 180 -8.93 11.80 -0.43
N VAL A 181 -9.32 10.77 -1.19
CA VAL A 181 -8.37 9.86 -1.85
C VAL A 181 -7.59 10.56 -2.97
N ALA A 182 -8.23 11.44 -3.74
CA ALA A 182 -7.56 12.26 -4.74
C ALA A 182 -6.52 13.19 -4.10
N ALA A 183 -6.86 13.85 -2.98
CA ALA A 183 -5.93 14.70 -2.25
C ALA A 183 -4.74 13.91 -1.68
N MET A 184 -4.94 12.67 -1.21
CA MET A 184 -3.83 11.78 -0.83
C MET A 184 -2.90 11.50 -2.03
N ALA A 185 -3.43 11.26 -3.22
CA ALA A 185 -2.62 11.04 -4.42
C ALA A 185 -1.77 12.28 -4.79
N GLU A 186 -2.33 13.49 -4.66
CA GLU A 186 -1.58 14.74 -4.88
C GLU A 186 -0.43 14.91 -3.87
N GLN A 187 -0.68 14.62 -2.58
CA GLN A 187 0.36 14.70 -1.54
C GLN A 187 1.50 13.71 -1.80
N ILE A 188 1.17 12.48 -2.18
CA ILE A 188 2.15 11.44 -2.51
C ILE A 188 2.98 11.86 -3.73
N ALA A 189 2.32 12.35 -4.79
CA ALA A 189 3.01 12.83 -5.98
C ALA A 189 3.90 14.04 -5.69
N ALA A 190 3.48 14.94 -4.80
CA ALA A 190 4.30 16.07 -4.39
C ALA A 190 5.55 15.64 -3.59
N LEU A 191 5.41 14.72 -2.63
CA LEU A 191 6.50 14.37 -1.71
C LEU A 191 7.48 13.36 -2.32
N THR A 192 7.01 12.31 -2.99
CA THR A 192 7.89 11.24 -3.53
C THR A 192 7.81 11.06 -5.04
N GLY A 193 6.94 11.81 -5.72
CA GLY A 193 6.76 11.72 -7.17
C GLY A 193 5.87 10.57 -7.59
N GLY A 194 5.65 9.58 -6.74
CA GLY A 194 4.89 8.38 -7.06
C GLY A 194 5.06 7.31 -6.00
N LEU A 195 4.73 6.07 -6.36
CA LEU A 195 4.71 4.90 -5.49
C LEU A 195 5.24 3.67 -6.23
N ASP A 196 5.62 2.66 -5.47
CA ASP A 196 5.92 1.31 -5.95
C ASP A 196 4.93 0.26 -5.43
N LEU A 197 4.32 0.52 -4.26
CA LEU A 197 3.41 -0.40 -3.58
C LEU A 197 2.21 0.34 -2.98
N VAL A 198 1.01 -0.16 -3.26
CA VAL A 198 -0.23 0.26 -2.60
C VAL A 198 -0.77 -0.91 -1.79
N VAL A 199 -0.87 -0.76 -0.47
CA VAL A 199 -1.55 -1.72 0.41
C VAL A 199 -2.92 -1.15 0.81
N SER A 200 -3.98 -1.63 0.16
CA SER A 200 -5.35 -1.28 0.50
C SER A 200 -5.84 -2.14 1.66
N ASN A 201 -5.63 -1.67 2.89
CA ASN A 201 -5.94 -2.43 4.11
C ASN A 201 -7.17 -1.94 4.87
N ALA A 202 -7.59 -0.69 4.70
CA ALA A 202 -8.75 -0.15 5.40
C ALA A 202 -9.99 -1.05 5.27
N GLY A 203 -10.68 -1.27 6.40
CA GLY A 203 -11.86 -2.12 6.43
C GLY A 203 -12.56 -2.14 7.78
N ILE A 204 -13.86 -2.35 7.76
CA ILE A 204 -14.68 -2.47 8.96
C ILE A 204 -15.57 -3.70 8.93
N VAL A 205 -15.97 -4.16 10.11
CA VAL A 205 -17.01 -5.17 10.30
C VAL A 205 -18.10 -4.61 11.21
N ARG A 206 -19.36 -4.86 10.84
CA ARG A 206 -20.55 -4.62 11.65
C ARG A 206 -21.41 -5.88 11.59
N ALA A 207 -21.42 -6.65 12.67
CA ALA A 207 -22.19 -7.88 12.74
C ALA A 207 -23.69 -7.58 12.88
N GLY A 208 -24.52 -8.35 12.19
CA GLY A 208 -25.97 -8.23 12.18
C GLY A 208 -26.62 -9.44 11.51
N GLY A 209 -27.76 -9.90 12.03
CA GLY A 209 -28.57 -10.90 11.33
C GLY A 209 -29.17 -10.29 10.06
N VAL A 210 -29.34 -11.09 9.00
CA VAL A 210 -29.86 -10.59 7.71
C VAL A 210 -31.26 -9.96 7.83
N LEU A 211 -32.07 -10.39 8.79
CA LEU A 211 -33.42 -9.87 9.04
C LEU A 211 -33.43 -8.63 9.94
N GLU A 212 -32.29 -8.28 10.55
CA GLU A 212 -32.19 -7.26 11.61
C GLU A 212 -31.18 -6.16 11.27
N GLN A 213 -30.30 -6.39 10.29
CA GLN A 213 -29.22 -5.47 9.96
C GLN A 213 -29.77 -4.19 9.32
N ASP A 214 -29.44 -3.05 9.91
CA ASP A 214 -29.76 -1.74 9.35
C ASP A 214 -29.10 -1.55 7.98
N LEU A 215 -29.85 -0.98 7.04
CA LEU A 215 -29.37 -0.68 5.70
C LEU A 215 -28.13 0.24 5.73
N SER A 216 -28.12 1.24 6.62
CA SER A 216 -26.98 2.16 6.77
C SER A 216 -25.70 1.44 7.20
N ALA A 217 -25.79 0.44 8.08
CA ALA A 217 -24.65 -0.37 8.48
C ALA A 217 -24.16 -1.27 7.34
N PHE A 218 -25.09 -1.79 6.53
CA PHE A 218 -24.77 -2.54 5.31
C PHE A 218 -24.03 -1.66 4.28
N GLN A 219 -24.56 -0.46 4.01
CA GLN A 219 -23.98 0.51 3.09
C GLN A 219 -22.60 0.95 3.56
N LEU A 220 -22.45 1.38 4.81
CA LEU A 220 -21.16 1.80 5.37
C LEU A 220 -20.09 0.70 5.24
N THR A 221 -20.46 -0.56 5.49
CA THR A 221 -19.55 -1.70 5.31
C THR A 221 -19.13 -1.86 3.84
N THR A 222 -20.08 -1.69 2.92
CA THR A 222 -19.83 -1.76 1.47
C THR A 222 -18.95 -0.59 1.00
N ASP A 223 -19.24 0.63 1.43
CA ASP A 223 -18.50 1.83 1.05
C ASP A 223 -17.03 1.72 1.48
N ILE A 224 -16.77 1.28 2.71
CA ILE A 224 -15.41 1.19 3.24
C ILE A 224 -14.66 -0.04 2.72
N ASN A 225 -15.31 -1.20 2.55
CA ASN A 225 -14.59 -2.43 2.19
C ASN A 225 -14.50 -2.68 0.67
N TYR A 226 -15.45 -2.15 -0.11
CA TYR A 226 -15.59 -2.42 -1.55
C TYR A 226 -15.38 -1.14 -2.36
N THR A 227 -16.19 -0.10 -2.16
CA THR A 227 -16.11 1.15 -2.92
C THR A 227 -14.76 1.85 -2.71
N ALA A 228 -14.26 1.89 -1.47
CA ALA A 228 -12.97 2.47 -1.16
C ALA A 228 -11.81 1.80 -1.92
N PHE A 229 -11.86 0.48 -2.14
CA PHE A 229 -10.81 -0.20 -2.91
C PHE A 229 -10.80 0.26 -4.37
N PHE A 230 -11.99 0.44 -4.98
CA PHE A 230 -12.10 1.06 -6.30
C PHE A 230 -11.51 2.47 -6.33
N LEU A 231 -11.85 3.32 -5.36
CA LEU A 231 -11.32 4.69 -5.30
C LEU A 231 -9.79 4.71 -5.15
N ILE A 232 -9.25 3.85 -4.28
CA ILE A 232 -7.81 3.68 -4.10
C ILE A 232 -7.13 3.29 -5.42
N VAL A 233 -7.66 2.27 -6.11
CA VAL A 233 -7.11 1.83 -7.40
C VAL A 233 -7.22 2.91 -8.46
N LYS A 234 -8.35 3.61 -8.56
CA LYS A 234 -8.56 4.70 -9.52
C LYS A 234 -7.51 5.80 -9.38
N HIS A 235 -7.29 6.30 -8.17
CA HIS A 235 -6.42 7.46 -7.94
C HIS A 235 -4.95 7.09 -7.82
N LEU A 236 -4.62 6.08 -7.02
CA LEU A 236 -3.22 5.66 -6.85
C LEU A 236 -2.73 4.85 -8.05
N GLY A 237 -3.59 4.02 -8.67
CA GLY A 237 -3.28 3.36 -9.94
C GLY A 237 -3.07 4.37 -11.07
N GLY A 238 -3.71 5.53 -11.03
CA GLY A 238 -3.42 6.65 -11.93
C GLY A 238 -1.97 7.14 -11.82
N LEU A 239 -1.41 7.23 -10.61
CA LEU A 239 0.00 7.56 -10.41
C LEU A 239 0.92 6.47 -10.99
N LEU A 240 0.60 5.19 -10.73
CA LEU A 240 1.37 4.05 -11.23
C LEU A 240 1.36 3.99 -12.77
N ALA A 241 0.20 4.21 -13.38
CA ALA A 241 0.02 4.24 -14.83
C ALA A 241 0.76 5.42 -15.48
N ALA A 242 0.75 6.60 -14.84
CA ALA A 242 1.54 7.73 -15.30
C ALA A 242 3.04 7.42 -15.22
N GLN A 243 3.52 6.86 -14.10
CA GLN A 243 4.92 6.44 -13.93
C GLN A 243 5.37 5.43 -14.99
N ARG A 244 4.50 4.47 -15.35
CA ARG A 244 4.78 3.45 -16.37
C ARG A 244 5.13 4.06 -17.73
N ARG A 245 4.58 5.22 -18.09
CA ARG A 245 4.81 5.87 -19.40
C ARG A 245 6.28 6.24 -19.62
N THR A 246 7.04 6.43 -18.55
CA THR A 246 8.48 6.72 -18.57
C THR A 246 9.32 5.62 -17.90
N ALA A 247 8.69 4.57 -17.38
CA ALA A 247 9.35 3.42 -16.76
C ALA A 247 8.76 2.07 -17.25
N PRO A 248 8.86 1.74 -18.54
CA PRO A 248 8.27 0.53 -19.12
C PRO A 248 8.89 -0.78 -18.59
N SER A 249 10.03 -0.74 -17.90
CA SER A 249 10.60 -1.93 -17.25
C SER A 249 10.21 -2.06 -15.77
N TRP A 250 9.71 -0.99 -15.14
CA TRP A 250 9.41 -0.96 -13.71
C TRP A 250 8.02 -1.52 -13.43
N MET A 251 7.95 -2.55 -12.60
CA MET A 251 6.71 -3.16 -12.14
C MET A 251 6.33 -2.62 -10.76
N THR A 252 5.03 -2.47 -10.52
CA THR A 252 4.47 -2.00 -9.25
C THR A 252 3.33 -2.90 -8.78
N ASP A 253 2.97 -2.79 -7.50
CA ASP A 253 2.02 -3.71 -6.88
C ASP A 253 0.89 -2.96 -6.17
N ILE A 254 -0.33 -3.45 -6.34
CA ILE A 254 -1.49 -3.15 -5.49
C ILE A 254 -1.88 -4.42 -4.77
N VAL A 255 -1.86 -4.39 -3.44
CA VAL A 255 -2.24 -5.53 -2.58
C VAL A 255 -3.40 -5.14 -1.68
N GLN A 256 -4.53 -5.80 -1.86
CA GLN A 256 -5.68 -5.66 -0.97
C GLN A 256 -5.51 -6.57 0.25
N ILE A 257 -5.64 -6.03 1.46
CA ILE A 257 -5.82 -6.85 2.65
C ILE A 257 -7.31 -7.20 2.76
N ASN A 258 -7.63 -8.39 2.26
CA ASN A 258 -8.95 -8.97 2.27
C ASN A 258 -9.16 -9.74 3.60
N SER A 259 -9.77 -10.92 3.56
CA SER A 259 -10.08 -11.74 4.71
C SER A 259 -10.37 -13.17 4.27
N LYS A 260 -10.22 -14.14 5.18
CA LYS A 260 -10.84 -15.46 5.00
C LYS A 260 -12.34 -15.38 4.70
N SER A 261 -13.03 -14.33 5.17
CA SER A 261 -14.46 -14.10 4.88
C SER A 261 -14.75 -13.66 3.44
N GLY A 262 -13.72 -13.36 2.65
CA GLY A 262 -13.84 -13.22 1.19
C GLY A 262 -13.78 -14.55 0.45
N LEU A 263 -13.40 -15.64 1.14
CA LEU A 263 -13.27 -16.99 0.58
C LEU A 263 -14.40 -17.93 1.04
N VAL A 264 -14.96 -17.66 2.23
CA VAL A 264 -16.07 -18.43 2.79
C VAL A 264 -17.06 -17.50 3.49
N GLY A 265 -18.36 -17.77 3.34
CA GLY A 265 -19.41 -16.99 3.98
C GLY A 265 -19.23 -16.92 5.50
N SER A 266 -19.57 -15.77 6.10
CA SER A 266 -19.49 -15.55 7.55
C SER A 266 -20.87 -15.30 8.14
N ASN A 267 -21.29 -16.17 9.05
CA ASN A 267 -22.59 -16.05 9.74
C ASN A 267 -22.72 -14.69 10.47
N ARG A 268 -23.89 -14.05 10.31
CA ARG A 268 -24.23 -12.71 10.82
C ARG A 268 -23.23 -11.59 10.45
N ASN A 269 -22.49 -11.77 9.35
CA ASN A 269 -21.55 -10.78 8.81
C ASN A 269 -21.77 -10.65 7.28
N GLY A 270 -23.03 -10.68 6.82
CA GLY A 270 -23.37 -10.73 5.41
C GLY A 270 -22.76 -9.60 4.58
N ALA A 271 -22.89 -8.35 5.04
CA ALA A 271 -22.29 -7.18 4.38
C ALA A 271 -20.76 -7.28 4.31
N TYR A 272 -20.10 -7.75 5.39
CA TYR A 272 -18.65 -7.90 5.44
C TYR A 272 -18.17 -9.01 4.51
N ALA A 273 -18.77 -10.20 4.57
CA ALA A 273 -18.41 -11.30 3.68
C ALA A 273 -18.69 -10.92 2.22
N GLY A 274 -19.88 -10.38 1.91
CA GLY A 274 -20.23 -9.93 0.56
C GLY A 274 -19.25 -8.90 -0.01
N SER A 275 -18.90 -7.86 0.77
CA SER A 275 -17.91 -6.88 0.34
C SER A 275 -16.50 -7.47 0.17
N LYS A 276 -16.10 -8.44 0.99
CA LYS A 276 -14.80 -9.12 0.85
C LYS A 276 -14.75 -10.10 -0.32
N PHE A 277 -15.83 -10.83 -0.61
CA PHE A 277 -15.99 -11.62 -1.85
C PHE A 277 -15.95 -10.72 -3.08
N GLY A 278 -16.74 -9.64 -3.07
CA GLY A 278 -16.72 -8.63 -4.13
C GLY A 278 -15.33 -8.03 -4.32
N GLY A 279 -14.61 -7.78 -3.23
CA GLY A 279 -13.23 -7.30 -3.26
C GLY A 279 -12.29 -8.22 -4.04
N ILE A 280 -12.45 -9.55 -3.94
CA ILE A 280 -11.67 -10.50 -4.77
C ILE A 280 -12.08 -10.39 -6.24
N GLY A 281 -13.37 -10.21 -6.54
CA GLY A 281 -13.84 -9.94 -7.90
C GLY A 281 -13.26 -8.65 -8.49
N LEU A 282 -13.10 -7.60 -7.67
CA LEU A 282 -12.41 -6.37 -8.06
C LEU A 282 -10.91 -6.61 -8.28
N VAL A 283 -10.25 -7.37 -7.40
CA VAL A 283 -8.83 -7.73 -7.58
C VAL A 283 -8.60 -8.41 -8.92
N GLN A 284 -9.45 -9.39 -9.28
CA GLN A 284 -9.35 -10.08 -10.57
C GLN A 284 -9.63 -9.14 -11.75
N SER A 285 -10.70 -8.35 -11.68
CA SER A 285 -11.06 -7.40 -12.75
C SER A 285 -9.98 -6.34 -12.96
N PHE A 286 -9.50 -5.72 -11.88
CA PHE A 286 -8.48 -4.69 -11.94
C PHE A 286 -7.11 -5.26 -12.33
N ALA A 287 -6.78 -6.50 -11.97
CA ALA A 287 -5.56 -7.15 -12.45
C ALA A 287 -5.53 -7.27 -13.98
N LEU A 288 -6.66 -7.58 -14.61
CA LEU A 288 -6.77 -7.69 -16.07
C LEU A 288 -6.54 -6.36 -16.79
N GLU A 289 -6.98 -5.25 -16.18
CA GLU A 289 -6.85 -3.91 -16.76
C GLU A 289 -5.48 -3.29 -16.44
N MET A 290 -5.06 -3.35 -15.18
CA MET A 290 -3.87 -2.65 -14.69
C MET A 290 -2.55 -3.30 -15.11
N VAL A 291 -2.57 -4.53 -15.64
CA VAL A 291 -1.37 -5.18 -16.20
C VAL A 291 -0.82 -4.42 -17.41
N ASP A 292 -1.67 -3.76 -18.21
CA ASP A 292 -1.23 -2.89 -19.33
C ASP A 292 -0.43 -1.68 -18.83
N HIS A 293 -0.58 -1.34 -17.55
CA HIS A 293 0.16 -0.29 -16.84
C HIS A 293 1.33 -0.83 -16.02
N GLY A 294 1.71 -2.11 -16.16
CA GLY A 294 2.81 -2.71 -15.40
C GLY A 294 2.50 -2.84 -13.91
N VAL A 295 1.23 -2.98 -13.55
CA VAL A 295 0.78 -3.09 -12.16
C VAL A 295 0.18 -4.47 -11.91
N LYS A 296 0.71 -5.19 -10.91
CA LYS A 296 0.08 -6.41 -10.38
C LYS A 296 -0.97 -6.03 -9.35
N VAL A 297 -2.13 -6.69 -9.38
CA VAL A 297 -3.19 -6.49 -8.39
C VAL A 297 -3.54 -7.82 -7.74
N ASN A 298 -3.30 -7.94 -6.44
CA ASN A 298 -3.49 -9.18 -5.70
C ASN A 298 -4.18 -8.92 -4.35
N ALA A 299 -4.61 -9.99 -3.67
CA ALA A 299 -5.15 -9.94 -2.34
C ALA A 299 -4.45 -10.92 -1.39
N ILE A 300 -4.34 -10.51 -0.14
CA ILE A 300 -4.03 -11.39 0.99
C ILE A 300 -5.33 -11.60 1.76
N CYS A 301 -5.64 -12.85 2.13
CA CYS A 301 -6.83 -13.23 2.88
C CYS A 301 -6.44 -13.78 4.27
N PRO A 302 -6.18 -12.91 5.28
CA PRO A 302 -5.79 -13.37 6.60
C PRO A 302 -6.89 -14.13 7.34
N GLY A 303 -6.44 -14.98 8.27
CA GLY A 303 -7.26 -15.48 9.38
C GLY A 303 -7.55 -14.39 10.41
N ASN A 304 -7.89 -14.79 11.64
CA ASN A 304 -8.15 -13.84 12.70
C ASN A 304 -6.84 -13.37 13.35
N PHE A 305 -6.68 -12.05 13.52
CA PHE A 305 -5.61 -11.48 14.33
C PHE A 305 -6.05 -11.46 15.80
N TYR A 306 -5.81 -12.55 16.52
CA TYR A 306 -6.29 -12.68 17.90
C TYR A 306 -5.63 -11.69 18.86
N ASP A 307 -4.36 -11.33 18.66
CA ASP A 307 -3.67 -10.35 19.52
C ASP A 307 -3.96 -8.90 19.14
N GLY A 308 -4.67 -8.67 18.02
CA GLY A 308 -5.08 -7.34 17.60
C GLY A 308 -6.19 -6.75 18.48
N PRO A 309 -6.37 -5.42 18.45
CA PRO A 309 -7.31 -4.71 19.32
C PRO A 309 -8.76 -5.18 19.16
N LEU A 310 -9.16 -5.62 17.96
CA LEU A 310 -10.51 -6.15 17.73
C LEU A 310 -10.83 -7.37 18.62
N TRP A 311 -9.85 -8.22 18.90
CA TRP A 311 -10.06 -9.47 19.64
C TRP A 311 -9.66 -9.37 21.11
N SER A 312 -8.49 -8.78 21.38
CA SER A 312 -7.84 -8.82 22.71
C SER A 312 -7.95 -7.54 23.53
N ASP A 313 -8.66 -6.50 23.05
CA ASP A 313 -8.97 -5.35 23.91
C ASP A 313 -9.70 -5.80 25.19
N PRO A 314 -9.24 -5.38 26.39
CA PRO A 314 -9.73 -5.91 27.66
C PRO A 314 -11.17 -5.51 27.99
N ASP A 315 -11.69 -4.46 27.36
CA ASP A 315 -13.03 -3.93 27.65
C ASP A 315 -14.02 -4.24 26.53
N ARG A 316 -13.55 -4.10 25.29
CA ARG A 316 -14.33 -4.09 24.05
C ARG A 316 -13.92 -5.18 23.07
N GLY A 317 -12.90 -5.98 23.37
CA GLY A 317 -12.44 -7.05 22.49
C GLY A 317 -13.45 -8.18 22.36
N LEU A 318 -13.45 -8.85 21.20
CA LEU A 318 -14.40 -9.94 20.92
C LEU A 318 -14.29 -11.10 21.92
N PHE A 319 -13.11 -11.41 22.47
CA PHE A 319 -13.02 -12.48 23.46
C PHE A 319 -13.83 -12.18 24.72
N VAL A 320 -13.72 -10.96 25.25
CA VAL A 320 -14.46 -10.50 26.43
C VAL A 320 -15.96 -10.43 26.14
N GLN A 321 -16.36 -9.91 24.97
CA GLN A 321 -17.77 -9.87 24.58
C GLN A 321 -18.38 -11.28 24.45
N TYR A 322 -17.62 -12.24 23.90
CA TYR A 322 -18.09 -13.60 23.69
C TYR A 322 -18.17 -14.40 24.98
N LEU A 323 -17.26 -14.15 25.93
CA LEU A 323 -17.37 -14.67 27.29
C LEU A 323 -18.65 -14.13 27.96
N ARG A 324 -18.85 -12.81 27.97
CA ARG A 324 -20.00 -12.15 28.62
C ARG A 324 -21.35 -12.61 28.04
N SER A 325 -21.42 -12.84 26.73
CA SER A 325 -22.64 -13.30 26.06
C SER A 325 -22.86 -14.81 26.12
N GLY A 326 -21.92 -15.58 26.70
CA GLY A 326 -22.00 -17.04 26.73
C GLY A 326 -21.94 -17.69 25.35
N LYS A 327 -21.33 -17.01 24.37
CA LYS A 327 -21.30 -17.45 22.97
C LYS A 327 -20.51 -18.76 22.79
N VAL A 328 -19.52 -19.00 23.64
CA VAL A 328 -18.77 -20.26 23.69
C VAL A 328 -19.29 -21.07 24.87
N PRO A 329 -20.05 -22.16 24.62
CA PRO A 329 -20.59 -22.99 25.69
C PRO A 329 -19.48 -23.54 26.59
N GLY A 330 -19.62 -23.34 27.91
CA GLY A 330 -18.67 -23.84 28.91
C GLY A 330 -17.44 -22.96 29.16
N ALA A 331 -17.24 -21.88 28.41
CA ALA A 331 -16.14 -20.95 28.67
C ALA A 331 -16.36 -20.20 30.00
N GLN A 332 -15.34 -20.19 30.86
CA GLN A 332 -15.33 -19.50 32.15
C GLN A 332 -14.39 -18.28 32.13
N THR A 333 -13.41 -18.29 31.24
CA THR A 333 -12.37 -17.27 31.11
C THR A 333 -12.23 -16.78 29.66
N VAL A 334 -11.54 -15.66 29.48
CA VAL A 334 -11.16 -15.15 28.15
C VAL A 334 -10.28 -16.16 27.42
N ASP A 335 -9.42 -16.86 28.15
CA ASP A 335 -8.53 -17.88 27.60
C ASP A 335 -9.30 -19.09 27.07
N ASP A 336 -10.39 -19.52 27.73
CA ASP A 336 -11.26 -20.59 27.21
C ASP A 336 -11.89 -20.21 25.87
N VAL A 337 -12.31 -18.94 25.73
CA VAL A 337 -12.84 -18.41 24.46
C VAL A 337 -11.74 -18.39 23.41
N ARG A 338 -10.54 -17.92 23.76
CA ARG A 338 -9.38 -17.90 22.86
C ARG A 338 -9.04 -19.31 22.37
N GLU A 339 -8.89 -20.27 23.28
CA GLU A 339 -8.58 -21.67 22.96
C GLU A 339 -9.64 -22.27 22.02
N PHE A 340 -10.93 -22.03 22.26
CA PHE A 340 -12.00 -22.50 21.38
C PHE A 340 -11.91 -21.95 19.95
N TYR A 341 -11.44 -20.72 19.76
CA TYR A 341 -11.28 -20.14 18.43
C TYR A 341 -9.98 -20.59 17.77
N GLU A 342 -8.90 -20.71 18.52
CA GLU A 342 -7.63 -21.29 18.05
C GLU A 342 -7.77 -22.77 17.67
N SER A 343 -8.65 -23.53 18.34
CA SER A 343 -8.92 -24.92 18.01
C SER A 343 -9.54 -25.13 16.63
N LYS A 344 -10.11 -24.07 16.04
CA LYS A 344 -10.65 -24.08 14.67
C LYS A 344 -9.61 -23.77 13.61
N VAL A 345 -8.37 -23.47 14.01
CA VAL A 345 -7.24 -23.25 13.13
C VAL A 345 -6.34 -24.48 13.22
N PRO A 346 -6.06 -25.18 12.11
CA PRO A 346 -5.17 -26.36 12.13
C PRO A 346 -3.80 -26.09 12.77
N LEU A 347 -3.21 -24.92 12.55
CA LEU A 347 -1.95 -24.50 13.20
C LEU A 347 -2.10 -23.97 14.65
N ARG A 348 -3.30 -24.04 15.24
CA ARG A 348 -3.58 -23.78 16.67
C ARG A 348 -3.16 -22.40 17.18
N ARG A 349 -3.25 -21.37 16.33
CA ARG A 349 -3.00 -19.96 16.69
C ARG A 349 -3.71 -18.98 15.76
N GLY A 350 -3.76 -17.71 16.16
CA GLY A 350 -4.16 -16.60 15.28
C GLY A 350 -3.12 -16.28 14.22
N THR A 351 -3.51 -15.47 13.23
CA THR A 351 -2.61 -14.89 12.23
C THR A 351 -1.84 -13.72 12.83
N TYR A 352 -0.52 -13.67 12.64
CA TYR A 352 0.33 -12.55 13.06
C TYR A 352 0.63 -11.61 11.90
N GLY A 353 1.05 -10.38 12.21
CA GLY A 353 1.56 -9.42 11.22
C GLY A 353 2.67 -10.01 10.35
N ALA A 354 3.60 -10.76 10.96
CA ALA A 354 4.68 -11.43 10.25
C ALA A 354 4.21 -12.48 9.22
N ASP A 355 3.06 -13.12 9.42
CA ASP A 355 2.50 -14.05 8.43
C ASP A 355 1.98 -13.29 7.21
N VAL A 356 1.33 -12.14 7.44
CA VAL A 356 0.83 -11.25 6.38
C VAL A 356 2.00 -10.64 5.60
N MET A 357 3.06 -10.19 6.29
CA MET A 357 4.26 -9.66 5.64
C MET A 357 4.94 -10.67 4.73
N ARG A 358 5.04 -11.95 5.13
CA ARG A 358 5.59 -13.00 4.27
C ARG A 358 4.78 -13.19 2.98
N ALA A 359 3.45 -13.14 3.07
CA ALA A 359 2.60 -13.21 1.89
C ALA A 359 2.72 -11.95 1.02
N LEU A 360 2.89 -10.78 1.63
CA LEU A 360 3.13 -9.53 0.91
C LEU A 360 4.44 -9.58 0.10
N TYR A 361 5.54 -10.00 0.73
CA TYR A 361 6.82 -10.16 0.02
C TYR A 361 6.72 -11.17 -1.12
N TYR A 362 6.06 -12.30 -0.90
CA TYR A 362 5.80 -13.28 -1.95
C TYR A 362 5.07 -12.67 -3.15
N LEU A 363 3.98 -11.93 -2.91
CA LEU A 363 3.19 -11.32 -3.99
C LEU A 363 3.99 -10.30 -4.79
N ILE A 364 4.90 -9.57 -4.14
CA ILE A 364 5.78 -8.58 -4.79
C ILE A 364 6.89 -9.29 -5.57
N GLU A 365 7.56 -10.26 -4.95
CA GLU A 365 8.65 -11.08 -5.53
C GLU A 365 8.18 -11.87 -6.76
N GLN A 366 6.95 -12.39 -6.74
CA GLN A 366 6.43 -13.23 -7.79
C GLN A 366 6.11 -12.43 -9.07
N GLU A 367 6.89 -12.64 -10.12
CA GLU A 367 6.76 -11.91 -11.39
C GLU A 367 5.60 -12.39 -12.27
N TYR A 368 5.21 -13.67 -12.16
CA TYR A 368 4.28 -14.30 -13.11
C TYR A 368 2.84 -14.47 -12.57
N GLU A 369 2.46 -13.72 -11.53
CA GLU A 369 1.13 -13.83 -10.91
C GLU A 369 0.47 -12.45 -10.70
N THR A 370 -0.80 -12.34 -11.09
CA THR A 370 -1.68 -11.22 -10.77
C THR A 370 -3.12 -11.73 -10.65
N GLY A 371 -4.01 -10.99 -9.99
CA GLY A 371 -5.40 -11.37 -9.77
C GLY A 371 -5.61 -12.46 -8.71
N GLN A 372 -4.60 -12.75 -7.89
CA GLN A 372 -4.63 -13.86 -6.93
C GLN A 372 -5.18 -13.44 -5.57
N ALA A 373 -5.81 -14.38 -4.87
CA ALA A 373 -6.25 -14.24 -3.49
C ALA A 373 -5.53 -15.28 -2.60
N VAL A 374 -4.50 -14.84 -1.87
CA VAL A 374 -3.61 -15.72 -1.11
C VAL A 374 -4.14 -15.93 0.32
N PRO A 375 -4.56 -17.14 0.71
CA PRO A 375 -5.02 -17.41 2.07
C PRO A 375 -3.86 -17.43 3.08
N VAL A 376 -3.98 -16.66 4.16
CA VAL A 376 -3.03 -16.66 5.30
C VAL A 376 -3.79 -17.03 6.58
N THR A 377 -4.31 -18.26 6.59
CA THR A 377 -5.37 -18.70 7.52
C THR A 377 -4.95 -19.81 8.48
N GLY A 378 -3.67 -20.18 8.51
CA GLY A 378 -3.18 -21.30 9.32
C GLY A 378 -3.84 -22.64 8.99
N GLY A 379 -4.28 -22.82 7.74
CA GLY A 379 -4.99 -23.99 7.24
C GLY A 379 -6.51 -23.96 7.46
N GLN A 380 -7.07 -22.91 8.07
CA GLN A 380 -8.52 -22.83 8.35
C GLN A 380 -9.36 -22.74 7.08
N VAL A 381 -8.82 -22.14 6.02
CA VAL A 381 -9.42 -22.13 4.68
C VAL A 381 -8.38 -22.66 3.71
N MET A 382 -8.71 -23.74 3.00
CA MET A 382 -7.92 -24.31 1.91
C MET A 382 -8.71 -24.10 0.62
N LEU A 383 -8.07 -23.53 -0.39
CA LEU A 383 -8.70 -23.34 -1.70
C LEU A 383 -8.87 -24.72 -2.36
N SER A 384 -10.08 -25.02 -2.81
CA SER A 384 -10.34 -26.15 -3.69
C SER A 384 -10.63 -25.63 -5.09
N SER A 385 -10.07 -26.31 -6.09
CA SER A 385 -10.29 -26.05 -7.52
C SER A 385 -11.75 -26.05 -7.92
#